data_AF-A0A7S0JCR3-F1
#
_entry.id   AF-A0A7S0JCR3-F1
#
_cell.length_a   1.000
_cell.length_b   1.000
_cell.length_c   1.000
_cell.angle_alpha   90.00
_cell.angle_beta   90.00
_cell.angle_gamma   90.00
#
_symmetry.space_group_name_H-M   'P 1'
#
loop_
_entity.id
_entity.type
_entity.pdbx_description
1 polymer ?
#
loop_
_entity_poly.entity_id
_entity_poly.type
_entity_poly.pdbx_seq_one_letter_code
_entity_poly.pdbx_strand_id
1 'polypeptide(L)'
;LIFVLIATMAVCFCINWGGSHTDPKALLIGWLLPTVPSWGMTQAVSAIGAVIMPHNLYLHSALVLSRKVKRSSSHRVHEAIRYAQIESAVALASAFVINLAVVAVNSNKFYSRECAAQ
;
A
#
# COMPACT_ATOMS: atom_id res chain seq x y z
N LEU A 1 11.16 15.65 10.14
CA LEU A 1 10.37 16.33 9.09
C LEU A 1 9.41 15.36 8.39
N ILE A 2 9.90 14.27 7.80
CA ILE A 2 9.06 13.21 7.20
C ILE A 2 8.01 12.67 8.18
N PHE A 3 8.40 12.34 9.42
CA PHE A 3 7.46 11.90 10.46
C PHE A 3 6.38 12.94 10.79
N VAL A 4 6.70 14.23 10.73
CA VAL A 4 5.74 15.31 11.01
C VAL A 4 4.72 15.42 9.88
N LEU A 5 5.15 15.38 8.62
CA LEU A 5 4.23 15.41 7.47
C LEU A 5 3.31 14.19 7.44
N ILE A 6 3.84 12.99 7.71
CA ILE A 6 3.04 11.76 7.77
C ILE A 6 2.03 11.83 8.91
N ALA A 7 2.42 12.31 10.09
CA ALA A 7 1.52 12.48 11.22
C ALA A 7 0.39 13.48 10.89
N THR A 8 0.69 14.61 10.27
CA THR A 8 -0.32 15.61 9.87
C THR A 8 -1.31 15.03 8.85
N MET A 9 -0.83 14.28 7.86
CA MET A 9 -1.68 13.59 6.89
C MET A 9 -2.58 12.55 7.58
N ALA A 10 -2.01 11.71 8.45
CA ALA A 10 -2.76 10.70 9.18
C ALA A 10 -3.86 11.32 10.05
N VAL A 11 -3.55 12.39 10.80
CA VAL A 11 -4.54 13.12 11.61
C VAL A 11 -5.67 13.69 10.74
N CYS A 12 -5.33 14.32 9.61
CA CYS A 12 -6.32 14.86 8.69
C CYS A 12 -7.25 13.76 8.15
N PHE A 13 -6.70 12.60 7.78
CA PHE A 13 -7.48 11.44 7.35
C PHE A 13 -8.34 10.84 8.46
N CYS A 14 -7.84 10.73 9.69
CA CYS A 14 -8.60 10.23 10.84
C CYS A 14 -9.80 11.13 11.15
N ILE A 15 -9.63 12.45 11.11
CA ILE A 15 -10.73 13.42 11.29
C ILE A 15 -11.76 13.25 10.17
N ASN A 16 -11.29 13.11 8.94
CA ASN A 16 -12.16 12.94 7.77
C ASN A 16 -12.95 11.61 7.82
N TRP A 17 -12.34 10.54 8.34
CA TRP A 17 -12.96 9.24 8.58
C TRP A 17 -14.00 9.27 9.70
N GLY A 18 -13.72 9.97 10.81
CA GLY A 18 -14.65 10.11 11.93
C GLY A 18 -15.92 10.88 11.57
N GLY A 19 -15.84 11.79 10.60
CA GLY A 19 -16.99 12.52 10.07
C GLY A 19 -17.77 11.80 8.97
N SER A 20 -17.27 10.69 8.43
CA SER A 20 -17.95 9.92 7.39
C SER A 20 -18.67 8.72 7.99
N HIS A 21 -19.98 8.62 7.79
CA HIS A 21 -20.81 7.42 8.05
C HIS A 21 -20.44 6.28 7.09
N THR A 22 -19.18 5.86 7.13
CA THR A 22 -18.61 4.85 6.25
C THR A 22 -18.90 3.50 6.87
N ASP A 23 -19.65 2.65 6.19
CA ASP A 23 -20.02 1.33 6.71
C ASP A 23 -18.77 0.42 6.73
N PRO A 24 -18.15 0.12 7.89
CA PRO A 24 -16.91 -0.64 7.94
C PRO A 24 -17.09 -2.06 7.41
N LYS A 25 -18.32 -2.57 7.51
CA LYS A 25 -18.75 -3.87 6.97
C LYS A 25 -18.68 -3.93 5.43
N ALA A 26 -19.04 -2.85 4.74
CA ALA A 26 -18.99 -2.80 3.28
C ALA A 26 -17.54 -2.71 2.77
N LEU A 27 -16.68 -2.00 3.51
CA LEU A 27 -15.24 -1.93 3.24
C LEU A 27 -14.54 -3.28 3.43
N LEU A 28 -14.89 -4.00 4.51
CA LEU A 28 -14.39 -5.36 4.77
C LEU A 28 -14.81 -6.35 3.68
N ILE A 29 -16.06 -6.26 3.20
CA ILE A 29 -16.55 -7.11 2.12
C ILE A 29 -15.85 -6.78 0.80
N GLY A 30 -15.67 -5.50 0.46
CA GLY A 30 -14.92 -5.09 -0.74
C GLY A 30 -13.44 -5.46 -0.69
N TRP A 31 -12.86 -5.56 0.50
CA TRP A 31 -11.49 -6.05 0.69
C TRP A 31 -11.38 -7.58 0.54
N LEU A 32 -12.36 -8.33 1.04
CA LEU A 32 -12.38 -9.81 0.93
C LEU A 32 -12.79 -10.32 -0.46
N LEU A 33 -13.72 -9.63 -1.14
CA LEU A 33 -14.17 -9.96 -2.50
C LEU A 33 -13.89 -8.79 -3.46
N PRO A 34 -12.75 -8.79 -4.16
CA PRO A 34 -12.44 -7.79 -5.17
C PRO A 34 -13.27 -8.04 -6.43
N THR A 35 -14.42 -7.37 -6.55
CA THR A 35 -15.20 -7.34 -7.79
C THR A 35 -14.82 -6.10 -8.60
N VAL A 36 -14.15 -6.28 -9.74
CA VAL A 36 -13.77 -5.18 -10.62
C VAL A 36 -14.78 -5.11 -11.77
N PRO A 37 -15.66 -4.09 -11.82
CA PRO A 37 -16.54 -3.91 -12.96
C PRO A 37 -15.72 -3.50 -14.20
N SER A 38 -16.22 -3.76 -15.40
CA SER A 38 -15.50 -3.52 -16.67
C SER A 38 -15.04 -2.06 -16.84
N TRP A 39 -15.79 -1.09 -16.31
CA TRP A 39 -15.44 0.34 -16.34
C TRP A 39 -14.36 0.75 -15.34
N GLY A 40 -14.11 -0.06 -14.30
CA GLY A 40 -13.10 0.22 -13.26
C GLY A 40 -11.73 -0.40 -13.53
N MET A 41 -11.56 -1.13 -14.63
CA MET A 41 -10.32 -1.86 -14.95
C MET A 41 -9.13 -0.92 -15.11
N THR A 42 -9.32 0.21 -15.78
CA THR A 42 -8.24 1.20 -16.03
C THR A 42 -7.77 1.85 -14.73
N GLN A 43 -8.69 2.22 -13.82
CA GLN A 43 -8.32 2.75 -12.50
C GLN A 43 -7.62 1.68 -11.65
N ALA A 44 -8.05 0.42 -11.69
CA ALA A 44 -7.40 -0.66 -10.97
C ALA A 44 -5.94 -0.86 -11.44
N VAL A 45 -5.70 -0.87 -12.76
CA VAL A 45 -4.35 -0.96 -13.33
C VAL A 45 -3.52 0.28 -13.00
N SER A 46 -4.11 1.47 -13.04
CA SER A 46 -3.46 2.73 -12.66
C SER A 46 -3.04 2.73 -11.19
N ALA A 47 -3.90 2.23 -10.29
CA ALA A 47 -3.58 2.11 -8.86
C ALA A 47 -2.42 1.15 -8.61
N ILE A 48 -2.37 0.01 -9.32
CA ILE A 48 -1.23 -0.92 -9.24
C ILE A 48 0.05 -0.23 -9.70
N GLY A 49 0.01 0.49 -10.83
CA GLY A 49 1.15 1.24 -11.36
C GLY A 49 1.64 2.35 -10.42
N ALA A 50 0.73 3.03 -9.72
CA ALA A 50 1.07 4.07 -8.75
C ALA A 50 1.74 3.53 -7.48
N VAL A 51 1.38 2.31 -7.05
CA VAL A 51 1.94 1.67 -5.85
C VAL A 51 3.34 1.10 -6.12
N ILE A 52 3.62 0.68 -7.34
CA ILE A 52 4.93 0.12 -7.72
C ILE A 52 5.89 1.26 -8.08
N MET A 53 6.70 1.69 -7.12
CA MET A 53 7.76 2.67 -7.37
C MET A 53 9.08 1.97 -7.76
N PRO A 54 9.55 2.09 -9.02
CA PRO A 54 10.68 1.31 -9.52
C PRO A 54 11.98 1.65 -8.78
N HIS A 55 12.18 2.90 -8.38
CA HIS A 55 13.40 3.33 -7.68
C HIS A 55 13.57 2.66 -6.31
N ASN A 56 12.47 2.41 -5.58
CA ASN A 56 12.53 1.72 -4.29
C ASN A 56 12.94 0.25 -4.46
N LEU A 57 12.57 -0.36 -5.57
CA LEU A 57 12.95 -1.74 -5.90
C LEU A 57 14.46 -1.85 -6.20
N TYR A 58 15.02 -0.85 -6.88
CA TYR A 58 16.48 -0.76 -7.13
C TYR A 58 17.26 -0.45 -5.85
N LEU A 59 16.82 0.50 -5.02
CA LEU A 59 17.50 0.87 -3.79
C LEU A 59 17.49 -0.28 -2.77
N HIS A 60 16.36 -0.98 -2.64
CA HIS A 60 16.24 -2.15 -1.77
C HIS A 60 17.13 -3.31 -2.25
N SER A 61 17.21 -3.53 -3.57
CA SER A 61 18.13 -4.52 -4.15
C SER A 61 19.60 -4.18 -3.87
N ALA A 62 19.98 -2.90 -3.97
CA ALA A 62 21.33 -2.42 -3.68
C ALA A 62 21.70 -2.49 -2.18
N LEU A 63 20.74 -2.27 -1.28
CA LEU A 63 20.91 -2.41 0.19
C LEU A 63 21.13 -3.86 0.61
N VAL A 64 20.35 -4.81 0.04
CA VAL A 64 20.51 -6.25 0.28
C VAL A 64 21.85 -6.74 -0.26
N LEU A 65 22.33 -6.18 -1.38
CA LEU A 65 23.61 -6.53 -1.99
C LEU A 65 24.82 -5.88 -1.28
N SER A 66 24.65 -4.69 -0.68
CA SER A 66 25.71 -4.00 0.10
C SER A 66 25.98 -4.62 1.47
N ARG A 67 25.07 -5.45 2.00
CA ARG A 67 25.35 -6.18 3.24
C ARG A 67 26.44 -7.21 2.94
N LYS A 68 27.66 -7.00 3.46
CA LYS A 68 28.79 -7.94 3.39
C LYS A 68 28.45 -9.25 4.12
N VAL A 69 27.64 -10.10 3.49
CA VAL A 69 27.39 -11.45 3.95
C VAL A 69 28.63 -12.26 3.61
N LYS A 70 29.36 -12.75 4.63
CA LYS A 70 30.40 -13.77 4.43
C LYS A 70 29.73 -14.96 3.74
N ARG A 71 29.94 -15.12 2.42
CA ARG A 71 29.39 -16.23 1.61
C ARG A 71 30.02 -17.59 1.93
N SER A 72 30.55 -17.76 3.14
CA SER A 72 31.26 -18.96 3.59
C SER A 72 30.31 -20.08 4.03
N SER A 73 29.02 -19.82 4.23
CA SER A 73 28.02 -20.87 4.43
C SER A 73 26.68 -20.50 3.80
N SER A 74 26.15 -21.37 2.93
CA SER A 74 24.85 -21.16 2.25
C SER A 74 23.69 -20.98 3.21
N HIS A 75 23.77 -21.57 4.41
CA HIS A 75 22.73 -21.45 5.44
C HIS A 75 22.54 -20.00 5.92
N ARG A 76 23.62 -19.26 6.16
CA ARG A 76 23.57 -17.86 6.63
C ARG A 76 23.10 -16.88 5.55
N VAL A 77 23.31 -17.22 4.28
CA VAL A 77 22.81 -16.44 3.15
C VAL A 77 21.30 -16.61 3.03
N HIS A 78 20.80 -17.84 3.13
CA HIS A 78 19.37 -18.13 3.06
C HIS A 78 18.59 -17.47 4.20
N GLU A 79 19.14 -17.51 5.41
CA GLU A 79 18.57 -16.86 6.59
C GLU A 79 18.54 -15.32 6.44
N ALA A 80 19.62 -14.71 5.96
CA ALA A 80 19.66 -13.27 5.71
C ALA A 80 18.65 -12.80 4.65
N ILE A 81 18.45 -13.60 3.59
CA ILE A 81 17.44 -13.32 2.56
C ILE A 81 16.03 -13.43 3.14
N ARG A 82 15.76 -14.44 3.97
CA ARG A 82 14.44 -14.64 4.60
C ARG A 82 14.07 -13.47 5.51
N TYR A 83 15.00 -13.01 6.35
CA TYR A 83 14.77 -11.84 7.20
C TYR A 83 14.54 -10.56 6.37
N ALA A 84 15.34 -10.35 5.31
CA ALA A 84 15.14 -9.21 4.42
C ALA A 84 13.78 -9.26 3.71
N GLN A 85 13.34 -10.44 3.25
CA GLN A 85 12.03 -10.60 2.63
C GLN A 85 10.89 -10.31 3.61
N ILE A 86 10.99 -10.75 4.86
CA ILE A 86 9.98 -10.48 5.89
C ILE A 86 9.92 -8.98 6.20
N GLU A 87 11.07 -8.32 6.35
CA GLU A 87 11.14 -6.87 6.57
C GLU A 87 10.46 -6.09 5.43
N SER A 88 10.77 -6.43 4.18
CA SER A 88 10.11 -5.82 3.02
C SER A 88 8.62 -6.14 2.96
N ALA A 89 8.22 -7.38 3.26
CA ALA A 89 6.82 -7.80 3.21
C ALA A 89 5.97 -7.04 4.24
N VAL A 90 6.49 -6.83 5.45
CA VAL A 90 5.83 -6.04 6.49
C VAL A 90 5.72 -4.58 6.07
N ALA A 91 6.79 -4.00 5.50
CA ALA A 91 6.74 -2.64 4.98
C ALA A 91 5.69 -2.50 3.86
N LEU A 92 5.66 -3.43 2.89
CA LEU A 92 4.66 -3.44 1.81
C LEU A 92 3.24 -3.59 2.36
N ALA A 93 3.02 -4.49 3.32
CA ALA A 93 1.72 -4.70 3.94
C ALA A 93 1.22 -3.43 4.65
N SER A 94 2.09 -2.73 5.40
CA SER A 94 1.73 -1.45 6.02
C SER A 94 1.38 -0.37 4.99
N ALA A 95 2.16 -0.27 3.90
CA ALA A 95 1.90 0.69 2.83
C ALA A 95 0.58 0.38 2.10
N PHE A 96 0.26 -0.90 1.90
CA PHE A 96 -1.01 -1.34 1.34
C PHE A 96 -2.20 -0.92 2.22
N VAL A 97 -2.12 -1.13 3.54
CA VAL A 97 -3.20 -0.74 4.48
C VAL A 97 -3.44 0.77 4.46
N ILE A 98 -2.37 1.57 4.43
CA ILE A 98 -2.48 3.04 4.37
C ILE A 98 -3.13 3.48 3.05
N ASN A 99 -2.68 2.94 1.91
CA ASN A 99 -3.27 3.25 0.60
C ASN A 99 -4.75 2.87 0.54
N LEU A 100 -5.12 1.72 1.10
CA LEU A 100 -6.50 1.28 1.20
C LEU A 100 -7.36 2.27 2.02
N ALA A 101 -6.86 2.71 3.17
CA ALA A 101 -7.53 3.68 4.02
C ALA A 101 -7.75 5.02 3.30
N VAL A 102 -6.73 5.49 2.56
CA VAL A 102 -6.83 6.73 1.77
C VAL A 102 -7.91 6.60 0.69
N VAL A 103 -7.95 5.49 -0.07
CA VAL A 103 -8.97 5.28 -1.11
C VAL A 103 -10.38 5.21 -0.50
N ALA A 104 -10.54 4.52 0.63
CA ALA A 104 -11.83 4.40 1.33
C ALA A 104 -12.36 5.74 1.87
N VAL A 105 -11.49 6.62 2.38
CA VAL A 105 -11.90 7.99 2.79
C VAL A 105 -12.36 8.80 1.59
N ASN A 106 -11.61 8.73 0.48
CA ASN A 106 -11.87 9.54 -0.70
C ASN A 106 -13.11 9.09 -1.48
N SER A 107 -13.39 7.78 -1.52
CA SER A 107 -14.60 7.26 -2.18
C SER A 107 -15.86 7.83 -1.53
N ASN A 108 -15.91 7.94 -0.20
CA ASN A 108 -17.10 8.46 0.47
C ASN A 108 -17.36 9.96 0.22
N LYS A 109 -16.32 10.75 -0.08
CA LYS A 109 -16.46 12.20 -0.33
C LYS A 109 -16.56 12.59 -1.80
N PHE A 110 -15.98 11.80 -2.71
CA PHE A 110 -15.83 12.17 -4.12
C PHE A 110 -16.47 11.18 -5.11
N TYR A 111 -17.05 10.07 -4.64
CA TYR A 111 -17.69 9.12 -5.56
C TYR A 111 -19.07 9.62 -6.03
N SER A 112 -19.13 10.10 -7.27
CA SER A 112 -20.39 10.31 -8.00
C SER A 112 -20.55 9.22 -9.07
N ARG A 113 -21.73 8.60 -9.15
CA ARG A 113 -22.04 7.58 -10.18
C ARG A 113 -21.97 8.11 -11.60
N GLU A 114 -22.18 9.43 -11.79
CA GLU A 114 -22.21 10.07 -13.10
C GLU A 114 -20.82 10.09 -13.76
N CYS A 115 -19.75 10.15 -12.98
CA CYS A 115 -18.37 10.14 -13.50
C CYS A 115 -17.81 8.73 -13.74
N ALA A 116 -18.45 7.68 -13.23
CA ALA A 116 -17.96 6.29 -13.34
C ALA A 116 -18.37 5.60 -14.66
N ALA A 117 -19.31 6.19 -15.39
CA ALA A 117 -19.88 5.64 -16.63
C ALA A 117 -19.32 6.29 -17.92
N GLN A 118 -18.32 7.16 -17.80
CA GLN A 118 -17.70 7.91 -18.90
C GLN A 118 -16.26 7.43 -19.14
#